data_AF-A0A084R1V7-F1
#
_entry.id   AF-A0A084R1V7-F1
#
_cell.length_a   1.000
_cell.length_b   1.000
_cell.length_c   1.000
_cell.angle_alpha   90.00
_cell.angle_beta   90.00
_cell.angle_gamma   90.00
#
_symmetry.space_group_name_H-M   'P 1'
#
loop_
_entity.id
_entity.type
_entity.pdbx_description
1 polymer ?
#
loop_
_entity_poly.entity_id
_entity_poly.type
_entity_poly.pdbx_seq_one_letter_code
_entity_poly.pdbx_strand_id
1 'polypeptide(L)'
;MSAPPTYHMEVRVGDRVRSTSQAKFLGEIWADVFDSDCIVCLQNFDPPQQLPIPTFTFTISNKVEGSGTTEALTIPLRIYNRHLACIAENQINYFLISHFWDESVAVANDSRSSNDEAEILVPRCLWGTFAAVEAEYGPDIELWHDYISIPQWQRDT
;
A
#
# COMPACT_ATOMS: atom_id res chain seq x y z
N MET A 1 -24.99 -14.97 10.61
CA MET A 1 -24.09 -13.96 10.03
C MET A 1 -22.95 -14.74 9.38
N SER A 2 -22.80 -14.66 8.06
CA SER A 2 -21.68 -15.30 7.37
C SER A 2 -20.40 -14.54 7.73
N ALA A 3 -19.31 -15.25 8.02
CA ALA A 3 -18.01 -14.62 8.25
C ALA A 3 -17.65 -13.76 7.02
N PRO A 4 -17.05 -12.57 7.21
CA PRO A 4 -16.57 -11.79 6.07
C PRO A 4 -15.58 -12.62 5.26
N PRO A 5 -15.59 -12.52 3.92
CA PRO A 5 -14.66 -13.27 3.09
C PRO A 5 -13.22 -12.86 3.42
N THR A 6 -12.45 -13.78 3.98
CA THR A 6 -11.01 -13.63 4.17
C THR A 6 -10.30 -13.73 2.84
N TYR A 7 -9.57 -12.70 2.45
CA TYR A 7 -8.69 -12.73 1.28
C TYR A 7 -7.22 -12.89 1.69
N HIS A 8 -6.43 -13.31 0.71
CA HIS A 8 -4.96 -13.30 0.76
C HIS A 8 -4.45 -12.43 -0.38
N MET A 9 -3.64 -11.44 -0.03
CA MET A 9 -3.00 -10.54 -0.98
C MET A 9 -1.50 -10.87 -1.06
N GLU A 10 -0.97 -10.94 -2.27
CA GLU A 10 0.48 -10.94 -2.47
C GLU A 10 0.97 -9.50 -2.43
N VAL A 11 1.92 -9.20 -1.56
CA VAL A 11 2.59 -7.90 -1.46
C VAL A 11 4.05 -8.07 -1.86
N ARG A 12 4.48 -7.27 -2.83
CA ARG A 12 5.86 -7.24 -3.34
C ARG A 12 6.52 -5.95 -2.91
N VAL A 13 7.67 -6.05 -2.25
CA VAL A 13 8.46 -4.89 -1.80
C VAL A 13 9.92 -5.17 -2.13
N GLY A 14 10.49 -4.38 -3.05
CA GLY A 14 11.80 -4.67 -3.61
C GLY A 14 11.86 -6.07 -4.25
N ASP A 15 12.79 -6.91 -3.80
CA ASP A 15 12.95 -8.31 -4.22
C ASP A 15 12.11 -9.31 -3.40
N ARG A 16 11.41 -8.83 -2.36
CA ARG A 16 10.64 -9.67 -1.44
C ARG A 16 9.20 -9.82 -1.92
N VAL A 17 8.71 -11.05 -1.86
CA VAL A 17 7.30 -11.40 -2.06
C VAL A 17 6.76 -11.96 -0.76
N ARG A 18 5.65 -11.41 -0.28
CA ARG A 18 4.97 -11.86 0.94
C ARG A 18 3.50 -12.08 0.65
N SER A 19 2.91 -13.10 1.24
CA SER A 19 1.47 -13.25 1.29
C SER A 19 0.98 -12.75 2.63
N THR A 20 -0.02 -11.88 2.61
CA THR A 20 -0.67 -11.34 3.81
C THR A 20 -2.16 -11.64 3.78
N SER A 21 -2.73 -11.94 4.94
CA SER A 21 -4.17 -12.07 5.11
C SER A 21 -4.78 -10.70 5.41
N GLN A 22 -6.07 -10.53 5.14
CA GLN A 22 -6.82 -9.34 5.57
C GLN A 22 -6.51 -8.92 7.02
N ALA A 23 -6.60 -9.85 7.95
CA ALA A 23 -6.39 -9.63 9.39
C ALA A 23 -4.95 -9.26 9.80
N LYS A 24 -4.01 -9.27 8.85
CA LYS A 24 -2.61 -8.91 9.07
C LYS A 24 -2.18 -7.74 8.22
N PHE A 25 -2.90 -7.45 7.14
CA PHE A 25 -2.52 -6.45 6.14
C PHE A 25 -2.21 -5.10 6.80
N LEU A 26 -3.12 -4.60 7.64
CA LEU A 26 -2.96 -3.29 8.29
C LEU A 26 -1.76 -3.26 9.24
N GLY A 27 -1.60 -4.30 10.04
CA GLY A 27 -0.48 -4.40 10.97
C GLY A 27 0.87 -4.56 10.26
N GLU A 28 0.89 -5.23 9.11
CA GLU A 28 2.11 -5.42 8.33
C GLU A 28 2.50 -4.15 7.53
N ILE A 29 1.53 -3.41 6.99
CA ILE A 29 1.80 -2.19 6.20
C ILE A 29 2.14 -0.97 7.03
N TRP A 30 1.74 -0.93 8.29
CA TRP A 30 2.02 0.20 9.20
C TRP A 30 3.12 -0.08 10.23
N ALA A 31 3.62 -1.32 10.29
CA ALA A 31 4.83 -1.69 11.03
C ALA A 31 6.05 -1.64 10.09
N ASP A 32 7.03 -2.52 10.30
CA ASP A 32 8.30 -2.63 9.58
C ASP A 32 8.32 -3.71 8.48
N VAL A 33 7.23 -4.47 8.34
CA VAL A 33 7.22 -5.69 7.52
C VAL A 33 7.44 -5.41 6.04
N PHE A 34 7.04 -4.21 5.58
CA PHE A 34 7.19 -3.74 4.21
C PHE A 34 8.28 -2.67 4.04
N ASP A 35 9.23 -2.59 4.98
CA ASP A 35 10.43 -1.80 4.81
C ASP A 35 11.37 -2.44 3.78
N SER A 36 11.98 -1.59 2.95
CA SER A 36 13.01 -1.97 1.98
C SER A 36 13.97 -0.82 1.77
N ASP A 37 15.12 -1.10 1.16
CA ASP A 37 15.98 -0.04 0.62
C ASP A 37 15.29 0.69 -0.53
N CYS A 38 15.81 1.87 -0.87
CA CYS A 38 15.35 2.62 -2.03
C CYS A 38 15.54 1.78 -3.31
N ILE A 39 14.47 1.54 -4.07
CA ILE A 39 14.53 0.70 -5.28
C ILE A 39 15.41 1.29 -6.40
N VAL A 40 15.77 2.58 -6.30
CA VAL A 40 16.57 3.29 -7.31
C VAL A 40 18.05 3.25 -6.97
N CYS A 41 18.44 3.75 -5.79
CA CYS A 41 19.85 3.87 -5.40
C CYS A 41 20.34 2.71 -4.51
N LEU A 42 19.44 1.80 -4.12
CA LEU A 42 19.70 0.65 -3.25
C LEU A 42 20.30 1.02 -1.88
N GLN A 43 20.22 2.29 -1.48
CA GLN A 43 20.61 2.74 -0.15
C GLN A 43 19.42 2.58 0.81
N ASN A 44 19.74 2.23 2.05
CA ASN A 44 18.77 2.19 3.14
C ASN A 44 18.36 3.62 3.55
N PHE A 45 17.38 3.70 4.44
CA PHE A 45 16.84 4.94 4.98
C PHE A 45 17.37 5.22 6.42
N ASP A 46 18.48 4.60 6.86
CA ASP A 46 19.00 4.67 8.24
C ASP A 46 20.51 5.09 8.27
N PRO A 47 20.91 6.13 9.03
CA PRO A 47 20.07 7.06 9.81
C PRO A 47 19.15 7.86 8.91
N PRO A 48 17.92 8.19 9.37
CA PRO A 48 16.91 8.82 8.53
C PRO A 48 17.33 10.23 8.14
N GLN A 49 17.99 10.34 6.99
CA GLN A 49 18.15 11.63 6.32
C GLN A 49 16.82 12.04 5.67
N GLN A 50 16.02 11.06 5.22
CA GLN A 50 14.68 11.20 4.66
C GLN A 50 13.87 9.92 4.91
N LEU A 51 12.59 10.06 5.25
CA LEU A 51 11.65 8.94 5.27
C LEU A 51 11.41 8.42 3.84
N PRO A 52 11.13 7.12 3.66
CA PRO A 52 10.74 6.59 2.36
C PRO A 52 9.46 7.27 1.86
N ILE A 53 9.40 7.49 0.55
CA ILE A 53 8.18 7.84 -0.16
C ILE A 53 7.67 6.55 -0.82
N PRO A 54 6.72 5.83 -0.18
CA PRO A 54 6.20 4.59 -0.74
C PRO A 54 5.14 4.91 -1.80
N THR A 55 5.41 4.51 -3.04
CA THR A 55 4.36 4.44 -4.07
C THR A 55 3.97 2.99 -4.29
N PHE A 56 2.83 2.74 -4.90
CA PHE A 56 2.40 1.39 -5.22
C PHE A 56 1.68 1.28 -6.56
N THR A 57 1.64 0.05 -7.05
CA THR A 57 0.82 -0.34 -8.20
C THR A 57 0.21 -1.72 -7.94
N PHE A 58 -0.87 -2.05 -8.64
CA PHE A 58 -1.39 -3.42 -8.67
C PHE A 58 -1.01 -4.08 -9.99
N THR A 59 -0.49 -5.31 -9.92
CA THR A 59 -0.21 -6.07 -11.14
C THR A 59 -1.49 -6.73 -11.63
N ILE A 60 -2.28 -6.01 -12.43
CA ILE A 60 -3.40 -6.61 -13.14
C ILE A 60 -2.84 -7.58 -14.17
N SER A 61 -2.78 -8.85 -13.82
CA SER A 61 -2.59 -9.89 -14.83
C SER A 61 -3.81 -9.83 -15.75
N ASN A 62 -3.60 -9.84 -17.08
CA ASN A 62 -4.60 -9.75 -18.15
C ASN A 62 -5.70 -10.86 -18.15
N LYS A 63 -6.16 -11.34 -16.99
CA LYS A 63 -7.00 -12.52 -16.80
C LYS A 63 -7.96 -12.45 -15.60
N VAL A 64 -8.51 -11.27 -15.27
CA VAL A 64 -9.65 -11.23 -14.35
C VAL A 64 -10.80 -10.48 -14.99
N GLU A 65 -11.48 -11.14 -15.93
CA GLU A 65 -12.88 -10.83 -16.22
C GLU A 65 -13.71 -11.39 -15.06
N GLY A 66 -13.98 -10.55 -14.07
CA GLY A 66 -14.59 -10.96 -12.81
C GLY A 66 -15.27 -9.81 -12.08
N SER A 67 -16.60 -9.78 -12.13
CA SER A 67 -17.49 -8.78 -11.51
C SER A 67 -17.66 -9.03 -10.00
N GLY A 68 -16.57 -9.01 -9.22
CA GLY A 68 -16.65 -9.32 -7.78
C GLY A 68 -15.60 -8.61 -6.92
N THR A 69 -16.04 -7.90 -5.89
CA THR A 69 -15.22 -7.19 -4.90
C THR A 69 -14.22 -8.08 -4.14
N THR A 70 -14.39 -9.41 -4.17
CA THR A 70 -13.50 -10.39 -3.53
C THR A 70 -12.37 -10.89 -4.45
N GLU A 71 -12.51 -10.84 -5.78
CA GLU A 71 -11.47 -11.29 -6.71
C GLU A 71 -10.33 -10.28 -6.83
N ALA A 72 -10.65 -8.99 -6.68
CA ALA A 72 -9.69 -7.88 -6.66
C ALA A 72 -8.58 -8.01 -5.60
N LEU A 73 -8.85 -8.69 -4.48
CA LEU A 73 -7.92 -8.80 -3.36
C LEU A 73 -6.91 -9.95 -3.51
N THR A 74 -6.97 -10.67 -4.63
CA THR A 74 -5.92 -11.62 -5.06
C THR A 74 -4.87 -10.98 -5.96
N ILE A 75 -5.08 -9.73 -6.38
CA ILE A 75 -4.19 -9.02 -7.29
C ILE A 75 -2.94 -8.59 -6.52
N PRO A 76 -1.74 -8.92 -7.00
CA PRO A 76 -0.52 -8.56 -6.28
C PRO A 76 -0.34 -7.04 -6.18
N LEU A 77 -0.22 -6.56 -4.95
CA LEU A 77 0.20 -5.20 -4.62
C LEU A 77 1.72 -5.14 -4.71
N ARG A 78 2.27 -4.12 -5.40
CA ARG A 78 3.71 -3.85 -5.40
C ARG A 78 3.97 -2.47 -4.83
N ILE A 79 4.81 -2.40 -3.80
CA ILE A 79 5.23 -1.17 -3.13
C ILE A 79 6.68 -0.85 -3.52
N TYR A 80 6.92 0.42 -3.79
CA TYR A 80 8.23 0.97 -4.12
C TYR A 80 8.62 2.04 -3.11
N ASN A 81 9.54 1.71 -2.21
CA ASN A 81 10.14 2.70 -1.33
C ASN A 81 11.22 3.47 -2.09
N ARG A 82 11.14 4.81 -2.09
CA ARG A 82 12.11 5.68 -2.77
C ARG A 82 12.49 6.89 -1.94
N HIS A 83 13.71 7.38 -2.12
CA HIS A 83 14.07 8.73 -1.68
C HIS A 83 13.37 9.78 -2.56
N LEU A 84 13.02 10.92 -1.98
CA LEU A 84 12.46 12.04 -2.73
C LEU A 84 13.43 12.53 -3.83
N ALA A 85 14.73 12.56 -3.54
CA ALA A 85 15.77 12.89 -4.52
C ALA A 85 15.76 11.91 -5.71
N CYS A 86 15.70 10.61 -5.44
CA CYS A 86 15.65 9.59 -6.49
C CYS A 86 14.42 9.72 -7.39
N ILE A 87 13.25 10.05 -6.82
CA ILE A 87 12.03 10.34 -7.58
C ILE A 87 12.27 11.51 -8.53
N ALA A 88 12.81 12.63 -8.03
CA ALA A 88 13.02 13.84 -8.80
C ALA A 88 14.05 13.63 -9.93
N GLU A 89 15.19 13.01 -9.62
CA GLU A 89 16.29 12.77 -10.56
C GLU A 89 15.92 11.80 -11.68
N ASN A 90 15.08 10.81 -11.39
CA ASN A 90 14.66 9.79 -12.36
C ASN A 90 13.30 10.10 -13.01
N GLN A 91 12.73 11.27 -12.73
CA GLN A 91 11.44 11.72 -13.28
C GLN A 91 10.32 10.69 -13.09
N ILE A 92 10.27 10.08 -11.92
CA ILE A 92 9.28 9.05 -11.60
C ILE A 92 7.93 9.72 -11.36
N ASN A 93 6.95 9.35 -12.18
CA ASN A 93 5.60 9.88 -12.10
C ASN A 93 4.73 9.01 -11.20
N TYR A 94 3.92 9.64 -10.37
CA TYR A 94 2.90 8.99 -9.55
C TYR A 94 1.74 9.97 -9.30
N PHE A 95 0.58 9.44 -8.93
CA PHE A 95 -0.55 10.24 -8.47
C PHE A 95 -0.57 10.30 -6.95
N LEU A 96 -0.60 11.51 -6.39
CA LEU A 96 -0.79 11.71 -4.96
C LEU A 96 -2.28 11.61 -4.62
N ILE A 97 -2.60 10.71 -3.69
CA ILE A 97 -3.93 10.52 -3.14
C ILE A 97 -3.90 10.86 -1.66
N SER A 98 -4.59 11.94 -1.31
CA SER A 98 -4.83 12.34 0.07
C SER A 98 -6.33 12.54 0.26
N HIS A 99 -6.86 11.97 1.33
CA HIS A 99 -8.25 12.12 1.72
C HIS A 99 -8.38 12.25 3.23
N PHE A 100 -9.55 12.71 3.68
CA PHE A 100 -9.87 12.64 5.10
C PHE A 100 -9.94 11.18 5.51
N TRP A 101 -9.19 10.81 6.54
CA TRP A 101 -9.16 9.44 7.00
C TRP A 101 -10.52 9.01 7.50
N ASP A 102 -10.87 7.77 7.17
CA ASP A 102 -11.99 7.11 7.80
C ASP A 102 -11.77 7.02 9.31
N GLU A 103 -12.84 7.16 10.10
CA GLU A 103 -12.77 7.12 11.56
C GLU A 103 -12.15 5.82 12.06
N SER A 104 -12.47 4.69 11.43
CA SER A 104 -11.91 3.38 11.78
C SER A 104 -10.39 3.32 11.59
N VAL A 105 -9.88 3.96 10.55
CA VAL A 105 -8.45 4.04 10.23
C VAL A 105 -7.74 4.98 11.21
N ALA A 106 -8.35 6.12 11.53
CA ALA A 106 -7.82 7.03 12.54
C ALA A 106 -7.70 6.35 13.92
N VAL A 107 -8.74 5.63 14.34
CA VAL A 107 -8.72 4.85 15.58
C VAL A 107 -7.65 3.75 15.55
N ALA A 108 -7.50 3.02 14.44
CA ALA A 108 -6.46 2.01 14.30
C ALA A 108 -5.05 2.62 14.41
N ASN A 109 -4.83 3.78 13.79
CA ASN A 109 -3.57 4.50 13.89
C ASN A 109 -3.26 4.91 15.33
N ASP A 110 -4.18 5.65 15.95
CA ASP A 110 -4.00 6.22 17.29
C ASP A 110 -3.78 5.14 18.35
N SER A 111 -4.50 4.01 18.24
CA SER A 111 -4.38 2.88 19.16
C SER A 111 -3.18 1.97 18.89
N ARG A 112 -2.50 2.13 17.76
CA ARG A 112 -1.43 1.23 17.29
C ARG A 112 -1.86 -0.24 17.21
N SER A 113 -3.12 -0.46 16.85
CA SER A 113 -3.71 -1.78 16.79
C SER A 113 -4.67 -1.84 15.61
N SER A 114 -4.75 -3.00 14.97
CA SER A 114 -5.69 -3.18 13.88
C SER A 114 -7.11 -3.32 14.42
N ASN A 115 -8.08 -2.97 13.58
CA ASN A 115 -9.48 -3.26 13.81
C ASN A 115 -10.10 -3.79 12.51
N ASP A 116 -11.12 -4.62 12.64
CA ASP A 116 -11.74 -5.34 11.52
C ASP A 116 -12.21 -4.39 10.40
N GLU A 117 -12.70 -3.19 10.75
CA GLU A 117 -13.22 -2.22 9.81
C GLU A 117 -12.10 -1.60 8.96
N ALA A 118 -11.02 -1.14 9.59
CA ALA A 118 -9.85 -0.59 8.91
C ALA A 118 -9.13 -1.65 8.06
N GLU A 119 -9.06 -2.90 8.54
CA GLU A 119 -8.47 -4.02 7.79
C GLU A 119 -9.22 -4.35 6.49
N ILE A 120 -10.54 -4.12 6.46
CA ILE A 120 -11.34 -4.25 5.24
C ILE A 120 -11.21 -3.00 4.38
N LEU A 121 -11.31 -1.83 5.00
CA LEU A 121 -11.46 -0.56 4.31
C LEU A 121 -10.18 -0.16 3.57
N VAL A 122 -9.03 -0.23 4.22
CA VAL A 122 -7.76 0.24 3.64
C VAL A 122 -7.44 -0.46 2.30
N PRO A 123 -7.30 -1.80 2.23
CA PRO A 123 -6.99 -2.48 0.97
C PRO A 123 -8.08 -2.32 -0.09
N ARG A 124 -9.35 -2.20 0.32
CA ARG A 124 -10.45 -1.88 -0.61
C ARG A 124 -10.31 -0.48 -1.20
N CYS A 125 -9.95 0.52 -0.39
CA CYS A 125 -9.69 1.89 -0.84
C CYS A 125 -8.48 1.94 -1.76
N LEU A 126 -7.38 1.26 -1.41
CA LEU A 126 -6.19 1.20 -2.25
C LEU A 126 -6.50 0.63 -3.64
N TRP A 127 -7.22 -0.50 -3.70
CA TRP A 127 -7.65 -1.10 -4.97
C TRP A 127 -8.63 -0.21 -5.73
N GLY A 128 -9.67 0.29 -5.05
CA GLY A 128 -10.71 1.10 -5.67
C GLY A 128 -10.16 2.39 -6.28
N THR A 129 -9.28 3.08 -5.56
CA THR A 129 -8.60 4.27 -6.05
C THR A 129 -7.67 3.93 -7.22
N PHE A 130 -6.89 2.84 -7.14
CA PHE A 130 -6.05 2.39 -8.24
C PHE A 130 -6.85 2.14 -9.52
N ALA A 131 -7.90 1.32 -9.43
CA ALA A 131 -8.73 0.97 -10.57
C ALA A 131 -9.41 2.21 -11.19
N ALA A 132 -9.82 3.18 -10.37
CA ALA A 132 -10.41 4.42 -10.86
C ALA A 132 -9.38 5.31 -11.59
N VAL A 133 -8.17 5.44 -11.06
CA VAL A 133 -7.10 6.23 -11.70
C VAL A 133 -6.62 5.54 -12.97
N GLU A 134 -6.46 4.21 -12.96
CA GLU A 134 -6.02 3.46 -14.15
C GLU A 134 -7.05 3.54 -15.28
N ALA A 135 -8.35 3.50 -14.95
CA ALA A 135 -9.41 3.65 -15.94
C ALA A 135 -9.40 5.03 -16.63
N GLU A 136 -8.99 6.08 -15.93
CA GLU A 136 -8.94 7.45 -16.46
C GLU A 136 -7.63 7.76 -17.18
N TYR A 137 -6.50 7.33 -16.62
CA TYR A 137 -5.15 7.72 -17.08
C TYR A 137 -4.40 6.63 -17.84
N GLY A 138 -4.96 5.42 -17.92
CA GLY A 138 -4.37 4.26 -18.58
C GLY A 138 -3.53 3.38 -17.65
N PRO A 139 -2.94 2.29 -18.20
CA PRO A 139 -2.07 1.38 -17.45
C PRO A 139 -0.74 2.04 -17.04
N ASP A 140 0.08 1.30 -16.30
CA ASP A 140 1.43 1.71 -15.88
C ASP A 140 1.45 2.94 -14.95
N ILE A 141 0.46 3.04 -14.07
CA ILE A 141 0.38 4.07 -13.03
C ILE A 141 0.97 3.60 -11.69
N GLU A 142 1.48 4.56 -10.93
CA GLU A 142 1.82 4.41 -9.52
C GLU A 142 1.05 5.42 -8.68
N LEU A 143 0.61 5.01 -7.49
CA LEU A 143 -0.08 5.86 -6.53
C LEU A 143 0.78 6.08 -5.28
N TRP A 144 0.78 7.30 -4.76
CA TRP A 144 1.23 7.62 -3.41
C TRP A 144 0.00 7.92 -2.55
N HIS A 145 -0.36 7.04 -1.62
CA HIS A 145 -1.63 7.13 -0.88
C HIS A 145 -1.39 7.19 0.63
N ASP A 146 -2.05 8.13 1.31
CA ASP A 146 -1.90 8.38 2.75
C ASP A 146 -1.96 7.13 3.65
N TYR A 147 -2.83 6.15 3.34
CA TYR A 147 -2.92 4.87 4.03
C TYR A 147 -1.69 3.95 3.91
N ILE A 148 -0.75 4.22 3.00
CA ILE A 148 0.55 3.52 2.92
C ILE A 148 1.71 4.45 3.33
N SER A 149 1.52 5.76 3.22
CA SER A 149 2.60 6.75 3.06
C SER A 149 3.47 7.03 4.27
N ILE A 150 3.12 6.55 5.44
CA ILE A 150 3.89 6.75 6.66
C ILE A 150 3.72 5.48 7.49
N PRO A 151 4.79 4.85 7.99
CA PRO A 151 4.66 3.82 9.00
C PRO A 151 3.99 4.45 10.22
N GLN A 152 2.69 4.24 10.34
CA GLN A 152 1.82 4.92 11.30
C GLN A 152 2.19 4.56 12.75
N TRP A 153 2.76 3.39 12.95
CA TRP A 153 3.07 2.86 14.28
C TRP A 153 4.55 2.93 14.65
N GLN A 154 5.42 3.32 13.72
CA GLN A 154 6.82 3.64 14.01
C GLN A 154 6.94 5.15 14.28
N ARG A 155 6.72 5.57 15.52
CA ARG A 155 7.11 6.92 15.96
C ARG A 155 8.43 6.81 16.72
N ASP A 156 9.34 7.75 16.45
CA ASP A 156 10.60 7.90 17.19
C ASP A 156 10.36 7.75 18.70
N THR A 157 11.05 6.78 19.30
CA THR A 157 11.25 6.73 20.76
C THR A 157 12.32 7.72 21.18
#